data_AF-A0A7V9M3R1-F1
#
_entry.id   AF-A0A7V9M3R1-F1
#
_cell.length_a   1.000
_cell.length_b   1.000
_cell.length_c   1.000
_cell.angle_alpha   90.00
_cell.angle_beta   90.00
_cell.angle_gamma   90.00
#
_symmetry.space_group_name_H-M   'P 1'
#
loop_
_entity.id
_entity.type
_entity.pdbx_description
1 polymer ?
#
loop_
_entity_poly.entity_id
_entity_poly.type
_entity_poly.pdbx_seq_one_letter_code
_entity_poly.pdbx_strand_id
1 'polypeptide(L)'
;EARNAFNRYNREKFSGQNIEILKEVIDKDKSLLVFRQFADAPTAVTYTDKIKKDAVAEVSWLPANKYSFFIISDANLQLLKLNKDFESYLKLLSNALPGKF
;
A
#
# COMPACT_ATOMS: atom_id res chain seq x y z
N GLU A 1 4.63 -14.74 0.81
CA GLU A 1 3.23 -14.74 0.32
C GLU A 1 2.71 -13.43 -0.21
N ALA A 2 2.20 -12.48 0.60
CA ALA A 2 1.49 -11.32 0.05
C ALA A 2 2.30 -10.52 -1.00
N ARG A 3 3.60 -10.25 -0.74
CA ARG A 3 4.48 -9.60 -1.73
C ARG A 3 4.57 -10.38 -3.05
N ASN A 4 4.67 -11.71 -2.99
CA ASN A 4 4.78 -12.55 -4.17
C ASN A 4 3.46 -12.57 -4.96
N ALA A 5 2.34 -12.64 -4.26
CA ALA A 5 1.01 -12.54 -4.85
C ALA A 5 0.83 -11.22 -5.61
N PHE A 6 1.15 -10.10 -4.96
CA PHE A 6 1.03 -8.80 -5.61
C PHE A 6 2.08 -8.55 -6.70
N ASN A 7 3.28 -9.14 -6.62
CA ASN A 7 4.24 -9.14 -7.73
C ASN A 7 3.70 -9.91 -8.95
N ARG A 8 2.95 -11.00 -8.76
CA ARG A 8 2.28 -11.72 -9.85
C ARG A 8 1.14 -10.86 -10.42
N TYR A 9 0.26 -10.33 -9.57
CA TYR A 9 -0.82 -9.42 -9.95
C TYR A 9 -0.32 -8.24 -10.80
N ASN A 10 0.77 -7.59 -10.40
CA ASN A 10 1.36 -6.48 -11.15
C ASN A 10 1.85 -6.90 -12.54
N ARG A 11 2.51 -8.05 -12.64
CA ARG A 11 2.97 -8.59 -13.93
C ARG A 11 1.81 -8.94 -14.87
N GLU A 12 0.68 -9.40 -14.33
CA GLU A 12 -0.47 -9.80 -15.14
C GLU A 12 -1.37 -8.62 -15.54
N LYS A 13 -1.61 -7.68 -14.63
CA LYS A 13 -2.59 -6.59 -14.81
C LYS A 13 -1.95 -5.24 -15.20
N PHE A 14 -0.66 -5.07 -14.90
CA PHE A 14 0.08 -3.82 -15.07
C PHE A 14 1.43 -4.06 -15.75
N SER A 15 1.50 -5.01 -16.69
CA SER A 15 2.73 -5.45 -17.36
C SER A 15 3.54 -4.31 -18.03
N GLY A 16 2.88 -3.22 -18.43
CA GLY A 16 3.53 -2.03 -18.98
C GLY A 16 4.07 -1.02 -17.94
N GLN A 17 3.89 -1.29 -16.64
CA GLN A 17 4.32 -0.42 -15.55
C GLN A 17 5.42 -1.09 -14.73
N ASN A 18 6.49 -0.37 -14.42
CA ASN A 18 7.58 -0.88 -13.59
C ASN A 18 7.26 -0.71 -12.09
N ILE A 19 6.20 -1.36 -11.61
CA ILE A 19 5.77 -1.24 -10.20
C ILE A 19 6.65 -2.12 -9.32
N GLU A 20 7.42 -1.47 -8.44
CA GLU A 20 8.24 -2.16 -7.45
C GLU A 20 7.49 -2.30 -6.13
N ILE A 21 7.59 -3.47 -5.49
CA ILE A 21 7.07 -3.70 -4.14
C ILE A 21 8.24 -3.89 -3.17
N LEU A 22 8.36 -2.98 -2.21
CA LEU A 22 9.25 -3.09 -1.06
C LEU A 22 8.50 -3.60 0.17
N LYS A 23 9.19 -4.36 1.02
CA LYS A 23 8.66 -4.73 2.34
C LYS A 23 9.39 -3.90 3.40
N GLU A 24 8.63 -3.12 4.15
CA GLU A 24 9.12 -2.31 5.26
C GLU A 24 8.54 -2.86 6.56
N VAL A 25 9.37 -3.06 7.58
CA VAL A 25 8.92 -3.49 8.91
C VAL A 25 8.80 -2.24 9.78
N ILE A 26 7.60 -1.98 10.31
CA ILE A 26 7.35 -0.80 11.15
C ILE A 26 7.59 -1.18 12.62
N ASP A 27 6.96 -2.26 13.05
CA ASP A 27 7.11 -2.83 14.39
C ASP A 27 6.99 -4.37 14.33
N LYS A 28 6.91 -5.03 15.48
CA LYS A 28 6.81 -6.50 15.57
C LYS A 28 5.50 -7.08 15.03
N ASP A 29 4.45 -6.27 14.95
CA ASP A 29 3.10 -6.66 14.57
C ASP A 29 2.70 -6.12 13.17
N LYS A 30 3.39 -5.08 12.67
CA LYS A 30 3.05 -4.37 11.43
C LYS A 30 4.22 -4.32 10.45
N SER A 31 3.93 -4.72 9.21
CA SER A 31 4.79 -4.48 8.06
C SER A 31 4.00 -3.87 6.91
N LEU A 32 4.63 -2.98 6.16
CA LEU A 32 4.09 -2.39 4.94
C LEU A 32 4.62 -3.11 3.71
N LEU A 33 3.74 -3.29 2.73
CA LEU A 33 4.14 -3.52 1.35
C LEU A 33 4.01 -2.19 0.62
N VAL A 34 5.14 -1.57 0.30
CA VAL A 34 5.20 -0.26 -0.35
C VAL A 34 5.31 -0.48 -1.86
N PHE A 35 4.25 -0.11 -2.57
CA PHE A 35 4.19 -0.09 -4.02
C PHE A 35 4.69 1.27 -4.48
N ARG A 36 5.71 1.31 -5.33
CA ARG A 36 6.35 2.57 -5.74
C ARG A 36 6.71 2.58 -7.24
N GLN A 37 7.32 3.69 -7.66
CA GLN A 37 7.61 4.03 -9.06
C GLN A 37 6.37 4.40 -9.88
N PHE A 38 5.33 4.92 -9.23
CA PHE A 38 4.24 5.58 -9.93
C PHE A 38 4.73 6.93 -10.48
N ALA A 39 4.29 7.28 -11.70
CA ALA A 39 4.67 8.53 -12.34
C ALA A 39 4.19 9.76 -11.56
N ASP A 40 3.01 9.66 -10.94
CA ASP A 40 2.38 10.73 -10.17
C ASP A 40 1.39 10.18 -9.13
N ALA A 41 0.87 11.08 -8.28
CA ALA A 41 -0.12 10.74 -7.26
C ALA A 41 -1.45 10.20 -7.85
N PRO A 42 -2.04 10.80 -8.90
CA PRO A 42 -3.25 10.26 -9.53
C PRO A 42 -3.12 8.81 -10.03
N THR A 43 -1.95 8.46 -10.58
CA THR A 43 -1.65 7.08 -11.01
C THR A 43 -1.63 6.13 -9.82
N ALA A 44 -0.97 6.51 -8.72
CA ALA A 44 -0.94 5.73 -7.48
C ALA A 44 -2.35 5.56 -6.88
N VAL A 45 -3.17 6.61 -6.92
CA VAL A 45 -4.58 6.56 -6.47
C VAL A 45 -5.37 5.54 -7.29
N THR A 46 -5.28 5.63 -8.61
CA THR A 46 -6.00 4.73 -9.53
C THR A 46 -5.56 3.28 -9.34
N TYR A 47 -4.26 3.05 -9.15
CA TYR A 47 -3.72 1.73 -8.83
C TYR A 47 -4.29 1.21 -7.50
N THR A 48 -4.33 2.06 -6.47
CA THR A 48 -4.85 1.72 -5.14
C THR A 48 -6.32 1.29 -5.20
N ASP A 49 -7.14 1.98 -6.00
CA ASP A 49 -8.56 1.64 -6.16
C ASP A 49 -8.73 0.26 -6.84
N LYS A 50 -7.88 -0.07 -7.82
CA LYS A 50 -7.87 -1.39 -8.49
C LYS A 50 -7.40 -2.52 -7.58
N ILE A 51 -6.25 -2.37 -6.92
CA ILE A 51 -5.72 -3.41 -6.04
C ILE A 51 -6.63 -3.66 -4.84
N LYS A 52 -7.25 -2.61 -4.27
CA LYS A 52 -8.23 -2.76 -3.18
C LYS A 52 -9.37 -3.72 -3.55
N LYS A 53 -9.88 -3.59 -4.79
CA LYS A 53 -10.96 -4.44 -5.31
C LYS A 53 -10.50 -5.90 -5.49
N ASP A 54 -9.30 -6.10 -6.01
CA ASP A 54 -8.82 -7.43 -6.41
C ASP A 54 -8.11 -8.18 -5.26
N ALA A 55 -7.69 -7.47 -4.21
CA ALA A 55 -6.87 -8.01 -3.12
C ALA A 55 -7.49 -9.23 -2.42
N VAL A 56 -8.81 -9.25 -2.22
CA VAL A 56 -9.50 -10.37 -1.55
C VAL A 56 -9.26 -11.69 -2.29
N ALA A 57 -9.17 -11.65 -3.62
CA ALA A 57 -8.86 -12.83 -4.43
C ALA A 57 -7.35 -13.11 -4.45
N GLU A 58 -6.51 -12.08 -4.61
CA GLU A 58 -5.05 -12.24 -4.72
C GLU A 58 -4.38 -12.76 -3.45
N VAL A 59 -4.90 -12.40 -2.28
CA VAL A 59 -4.43 -12.86 -0.97
C VAL A 59 -5.55 -13.55 -0.20
N SER A 60 -6.25 -14.49 -0.84
CA SER A 60 -7.41 -15.20 -0.27
C SER A 60 -7.14 -15.93 1.06
N TRP A 61 -5.88 -16.23 1.36
CA TRP A 61 -5.44 -16.80 2.64
C TRP A 61 -5.25 -15.78 3.77
N LEU A 62 -5.29 -14.48 3.47
CA LEU A 62 -5.13 -13.39 4.42
C LEU A 62 -6.51 -12.78 4.73
N PRO A 63 -7.00 -12.81 5.97
CA PRO A 63 -8.29 -12.22 6.32
C PRO A 63 -8.38 -10.73 5.97
N ALA A 64 -9.52 -10.30 5.42
CA ALA A 64 -9.73 -8.92 4.97
C ALA A 64 -9.49 -7.85 6.06
N ASN A 65 -9.74 -8.20 7.33
CA ASN A 65 -9.50 -7.32 8.48
C ASN A 65 -8.03 -7.28 8.95
N LYS A 66 -7.12 -7.98 8.28
CA LYS A 66 -5.68 -8.01 8.59
C LYS A 66 -4.83 -7.18 7.62
N TYR A 67 -5.44 -6.51 6.65
CA TYR A 67 -4.76 -5.59 5.76
C TYR A 67 -5.63 -4.38 5.44
N SER A 68 -4.97 -3.29 5.07
CA SER A 68 -5.60 -2.08 4.58
C SER A 68 -4.69 -1.44 3.53
N PHE A 69 -5.25 -0.54 2.74
CA PHE A 69 -4.53 0.16 1.68
C PHE A 69 -4.67 1.66 1.90
N PHE A 70 -3.55 2.37 1.80
CA PHE A 70 -3.46 3.81 1.94
C PHE A 70 -2.35 4.35 1.04
N ILE A 71 -2.37 5.66 0.79
CA ILE A 71 -1.35 6.34 -0.01
C ILE A 71 -0.41 7.08 0.92
N ILE A 72 0.89 6.95 0.68
CA ILE A 72 1.95 7.62 1.43
C ILE A 72 2.98 8.21 0.47
N SER A 73 3.44 9.44 0.76
CA SER A 73 4.57 10.05 0.07
C SER A 73 5.88 9.52 0.63
N ASP A 74 6.96 9.58 -0.15
CA ASP A 74 8.28 9.12 0.31
C ASP A 74 8.74 9.84 1.59
N ALA A 75 8.50 11.15 1.69
CA ALA A 75 8.84 11.91 2.89
C ALA A 75 8.10 11.41 4.13
N ASN A 76 6.79 11.16 4.02
CA ASN A 76 5.99 10.62 5.13
C ASN A 76 6.37 9.17 5.45
N LEU A 77 6.76 8.37 4.46
CA LEU A 77 7.26 7.01 4.70
C LEU A 77 8.55 7.02 5.52
N GLN A 78 9.48 7.94 5.22
CA GLN A 78 10.70 8.07 6.03
C GLN A 78 10.38 8.47 7.48
N LEU A 79 9.47 9.44 7.67
CA LEU A 79 9.03 9.83 9.01
C LEU A 79 8.36 8.68 9.76
N LEU A 80 7.47 7.93 9.10
CA LEU A 80 6.78 6.78 9.68
C LEU A 80 7.77 5.68 10.08
N LYS A 81 8.82 5.44 9.29
CA LYS A 81 9.87 4.47 9.63
C LYS A 81 10.67 4.88 10.87
N LEU A 82 10.86 6.19 11.07
CA LEU A 82 11.59 6.73 12.22
C LEU A 82 10.75 6.74 13.49
N ASN A 83 9.53 7.28 13.43
CA ASN A 83 8.68 7.49 14.59
C ASN A 83 7.78 6.27 14.93
N LYS A 84 7.55 5.36 13.96
CA LYS A 84 6.66 4.19 14.06
C LYS A 84 5.22 4.52 14.45
N ASP A 85 4.83 5.79 14.31
CA ASP A 85 3.51 6.29 14.70
C ASP A 85 2.52 6.15 13.54
N PHE A 86 2.08 4.91 13.35
CA PHE A 86 1.13 4.57 12.29
C PHE A 86 -0.26 5.17 12.53
N GLU A 87 -0.69 5.27 13.79
CA GLU A 87 -2.02 5.79 14.14
C GLU A 87 -2.16 7.28 13.84
N SER A 88 -1.15 8.09 14.21
CA SER A 88 -1.13 9.51 13.88
C SER A 88 -1.06 9.72 12.37
N TYR A 89 -0.33 8.86 11.65
CA TYR A 89 -0.27 8.93 10.20
C TYR A 89 -1.65 8.65 9.55
N LEU A 90 -2.38 7.63 10.02
CA LEU A 90 -3.73 7.37 9.52
C LEU A 90 -4.68 8.54 9.81
N LYS A 91 -4.62 9.14 11.01
CA LYS A 91 -5.42 10.34 11.35
C LYS A 91 -5.12 11.51 10.42
N LEU A 92 -3.83 11.76 10.14
CA LEU A 92 -3.41 12.80 9.18
C LEU A 92 -3.99 12.53 7.79
N LEU A 93 -3.90 11.28 7.32
CA LEU A 93 -4.40 10.90 6.00
C LEU A 93 -5.91 11.05 5.89
N SER A 94 -6.68 10.60 6.88
CA SER A 94 -8.14 10.75 6.90
C SER A 94 -8.57 12.22 6.92
N ASN A 95 -7.83 13.09 7.60
CA ASN A 95 -8.09 14.53 7.60
C ASN A 95 -7.76 15.19 6.26
N ALA A 96 -6.65 14.75 5.62
CA ALA A 96 -6.22 15.30 4.33
C ALA A 96 -7.08 14.82 3.16
N LEU A 97 -7.61 13.60 3.22
CA LEU A 97 -8.41 12.97 2.17
C LEU A 97 -9.70 12.34 2.75
N PRO A 98 -10.70 13.14 3.16
CA PRO A 98 -11.93 12.62 3.75
C PRO A 98 -12.67 11.67 2.81
N GLY A 99 -13.09 10.50 3.33
CA GLY A 99 -13.89 9.52 2.60
C GLY A 99 -13.14 8.63 1.59
N LYS A 100 -11.80 8.75 1.49
CA LYS A 100 -10.96 7.99 0.56
C LYS A 100 -10.32 6.75 1.19
N PHE A 101 -10.03 6.80 2.49
CA PHE A 101 -9.30 5.77 3.25
C PHE A 101 -9.88 5.57 4.64
#